data_AF-A0A8S3FSG9-F1
#
_entry.id   AF-A0A8S3FSG9-F1
#
_cell.length_a   1.000
_cell.length_b   1.000
_cell.length_c   1.000
_cell.angle_alpha   90.00
_cell.angle_beta   90.00
_cell.angle_gamma   90.00
#
_symmetry.space_group_name_H-M   'P 1'
#
loop_
_entity.id
_entity.type
_entity.pdbx_description
1 polymer ?
#
loop_
_entity_poly.entity_id
_entity_poly.type
_entity_poly.pdbx_seq_one_letter_code
_entity_poly.pdbx_strand_id
1 'polypeptide(L)'
;MVSHRFRNSIISSKAFPGSDCGSDHVPVICESRVKLKRLNQSKKNFKLQIHLLKEDTDIKQKYRIKVQNRFEALGETTKTEALWEQMKSSILASAVEVLPKIQMNKKKKWMTDEILLLMEQRRLKKSNPLEYKSIDKEIRSKCSEAKEKWLNEQCLDIENKLSVNT
;
A
#
# COMPACT_ATOMS: atom_id res chain seq x y z
N MET A 1 -19.23 28.05 7.34
CA MET A 1 -20.58 28.15 6.74
C MET A 1 -20.50 27.77 5.26
N VAL A 2 -21.41 26.92 4.75
CA VAL A 2 -21.41 26.53 3.33
C VAL A 2 -22.01 27.66 2.48
N SER A 3 -21.32 28.03 1.39
CA SER A 3 -21.81 29.06 0.44
C SER A 3 -23.17 28.66 -0.13
N HIS A 4 -24.04 29.64 -0.35
CA HIS A 4 -25.42 29.44 -0.82
C HIS A 4 -25.49 28.56 -2.07
N ARG A 5 -24.55 28.74 -3.01
CA ARG A 5 -24.44 27.97 -4.25
C ARG A 5 -24.31 26.45 -4.05
N PHE A 6 -23.72 26.01 -2.94
CA PHE A 6 -23.41 24.60 -2.69
C PHE A 6 -24.30 23.95 -1.61
N ARG A 7 -25.26 24.68 -1.03
CA ARG A 7 -26.14 24.13 0.00
C ARG A 7 -26.94 22.93 -0.51
N ASN A 8 -27.45 23.02 -1.74
CA ASN A 8 -28.19 21.93 -2.38
C ASN A 8 -27.33 20.71 -2.75
N SER A 9 -26.00 20.85 -2.69
CA SER A 9 -25.07 19.73 -2.88
C SER A 9 -24.84 18.93 -1.60
N ILE A 10 -25.18 19.44 -0.42
CA ILE A 10 -24.98 18.72 0.84
C ILE A 10 -26.11 17.69 1.00
N ILE A 11 -25.73 16.41 1.18
CA ILE A 11 -26.68 15.31 1.41
C ILE A 11 -26.91 15.12 2.91
N SER A 12 -25.82 15.05 3.67
CA SER A 12 -25.89 14.84 5.12
C SER A 12 -24.67 15.42 5.82
N SER A 13 -24.83 15.78 7.09
CA SER A 13 -23.74 16.18 7.97
C SER A 13 -23.99 15.56 9.34
N LYS A 14 -23.06 14.74 9.83
CA LYS A 14 -23.22 13.99 11.08
C LYS A 14 -21.91 14.02 11.88
N ALA A 15 -22.03 14.20 13.19
CA ALA A 15 -20.90 13.98 14.08
C ALA A 15 -20.52 12.49 14.08
N PHE A 16 -19.23 12.20 14.09
CA PHE A 16 -18.70 10.85 14.09
C PHE A 16 -17.92 10.58 15.39
N PRO A 17 -18.63 10.39 16.52
CA PRO A 17 -18.04 10.28 17.86
C PRO A 17 -17.15 9.04 18.03
N GLY A 18 -17.33 8.02 17.19
CA GLY A 18 -16.52 6.80 17.19
C GLY A 18 -15.14 6.94 16.53
N SER A 19 -14.70 8.14 16.11
CA SER A 19 -13.36 8.32 15.57
C SER A 19 -12.33 8.63 16.65
N ASP A 20 -11.26 7.84 16.65
CA ASP A 20 -10.06 8.08 17.46
C ASP A 20 -9.03 8.89 16.66
N CYS A 21 -9.16 10.21 16.70
CA CYS A 21 -8.33 11.14 15.94
C CYS A 21 -7.25 11.86 16.77
N GLY A 22 -7.00 11.43 18.02
CA GLY A 22 -5.98 12.09 18.87
C GLY A 22 -6.36 13.50 19.33
N SER A 23 -7.64 13.88 19.21
CA SER A 23 -8.18 15.19 19.61
C SER A 23 -9.44 15.00 20.44
N ASP A 24 -9.65 15.93 21.36
CA ASP A 24 -10.87 16.16 22.13
C ASP A 24 -12.07 16.52 21.24
N HIS A 25 -11.85 17.02 20.02
CA HIS A 25 -12.91 17.28 19.06
C HIS A 25 -13.48 16.00 18.44
N VAL A 26 -14.79 16.00 18.19
CA VAL A 26 -15.47 14.95 17.42
C VAL A 26 -15.48 15.37 15.95
N PRO A 27 -14.91 14.57 15.03
CA PRO A 27 -14.94 14.91 13.62
C PRO A 27 -16.39 14.86 13.11
N VAL A 28 -16.70 15.78 12.19
CA VAL A 28 -17.99 15.82 11.50
C VAL A 28 -17.76 15.31 10.08
N ILE A 29 -18.54 14.32 9.68
CA ILE A 29 -18.54 13.78 8.33
C ILE A 29 -19.67 14.46 7.56
N CYS A 30 -19.31 15.09 6.46
CA CYS A 30 -20.24 15.71 5.53
C CYS A 30 -20.25 14.94 4.23
N GLU A 31 -21.42 14.46 3.83
CA GLU A 31 -21.64 13.85 2.53
C GLU A 31 -22.13 14.93 1.56
N SER A 32 -21.48 15.06 0.40
CA SER A 32 -21.85 16.07 -0.60
C SER A 32 -21.76 15.53 -2.03
N ARG A 33 -22.69 15.96 -2.86
CA ARG A 33 -22.78 15.65 -4.29
C ARG A 33 -22.22 16.82 -5.10
N VAL A 34 -20.97 16.69 -5.53
CA VAL A 34 -20.27 17.70 -6.32
C VAL A 34 -19.66 17.07 -7.58
N LYS A 35 -19.80 17.73 -8.72
CA LYS A 35 -19.07 17.39 -9.95
C LYS A 35 -17.71 18.06 -9.90
N LEU A 36 -16.66 17.29 -9.60
CA LEU A 36 -15.28 17.77 -9.63
C LEU A 36 -14.65 17.54 -11.01
N LYS A 37 -13.72 18.41 -11.42
CA LYS A 37 -12.89 18.16 -12.60
C LYS A 37 -12.07 16.89 -12.34
N ARG A 38 -12.15 15.92 -13.26
CA ARG A 38 -11.30 14.74 -13.21
C ARG A 38 -9.86 15.17 -13.46
N LEU A 39 -9.01 15.06 -12.45
CA LEU A 39 -7.57 15.14 -12.65
C LEU A 39 -7.13 13.86 -13.34
N ASN A 40 -6.28 13.99 -14.36
CA ASN A 40 -5.62 12.84 -14.98
C ASN A 40 -4.63 12.27 -13.96
N GLN A 41 -5.10 11.33 -13.14
CA GLN A 41 -4.23 10.59 -12.24
C GLN A 41 -3.26 9.78 -13.08
N SER A 42 -1.97 9.89 -12.79
CA SER A 42 -0.99 8.98 -13.37
C SER A 42 -1.40 7.54 -13.02
N LYS A 43 -1.22 6.62 -13.97
CA LYS A 43 -1.49 5.21 -13.74
C LYS A 43 -0.65 4.76 -12.54
N LYS A 44 -1.29 4.22 -11.49
CA LYS A 44 -0.56 3.64 -10.36
C LYS A 44 0.31 2.50 -10.89
N ASN A 45 1.62 2.70 -10.88
CA ASN A 45 2.57 1.66 -11.23
C ASN A 45 2.60 0.66 -10.08
N PHE A 46 2.05 -0.54 -10.31
CA PHE A 46 2.30 -1.66 -9.41
C PHE A 46 3.74 -2.15 -9.62
N LYS A 47 4.39 -2.58 -8.54
CA LYS A 47 5.71 -3.23 -8.64
C LYS A 47 5.51 -4.73 -8.84
N LEU A 48 6.34 -5.35 -9.67
CA LEU A 48 6.35 -6.80 -9.89
C LEU A 48 7.38 -7.46 -8.97
N GLN A 49 7.14 -8.69 -8.55
CA GLN A 49 8.08 -9.48 -7.76
C GLN A 49 9.17 -10.09 -8.66
N ILE A 50 10.13 -9.28 -9.10
CA ILE A 50 11.18 -9.69 -10.05
C ILE A 50 12.09 -10.80 -9.48
N HIS A 51 12.30 -10.85 -8.16
CA HIS A 51 13.12 -11.87 -7.51
C HIS A 51 12.66 -13.30 -7.79
N LEU A 52 11.36 -13.51 -8.01
CA LEU A 52 10.79 -14.83 -8.34
C LEU A 52 11.33 -15.39 -9.66
N LEU A 53 11.82 -14.56 -10.59
CA LEU A 53 12.48 -15.06 -11.80
C LEU A 53 13.82 -15.78 -11.52
N LYS A 54 14.42 -15.55 -10.35
CA LYS A 54 15.64 -16.22 -9.90
C LYS A 54 15.33 -17.43 -9.03
N GLU A 55 14.37 -17.31 -8.13
CA GLU A 55 14.06 -18.31 -7.11
C GLU A 55 13.11 -19.41 -7.63
N ASP A 56 12.10 -19.04 -8.41
CA ASP A 56 11.05 -19.93 -8.89
C ASP A 56 11.31 -20.35 -10.34
N THR A 57 11.63 -21.64 -10.51
CA THR A 57 11.93 -22.23 -11.82
C THR A 57 10.70 -22.31 -12.73
N ASP A 58 9.50 -22.51 -12.18
CA ASP A 58 8.26 -22.59 -12.95
C ASP A 58 7.85 -21.22 -13.49
N ILE A 59 7.93 -20.17 -12.66
CA ILE A 59 7.66 -18.79 -13.08
C ILE A 59 8.66 -18.36 -14.15
N LYS A 60 9.94 -18.71 -13.97
CA LYS A 60 10.98 -18.43 -14.96
C LYS A 60 10.69 -19.08 -16.31
N GLN A 61 10.30 -20.36 -16.34
CA GLN A 61 9.97 -21.05 -17.59
C GLN A 61 8.72 -20.45 -18.24
N LYS A 62 7.66 -20.20 -17.47
CA LYS A 62 6.44 -19.55 -17.98
C LYS A 62 6.73 -18.18 -18.58
N TYR A 63 7.58 -17.38 -17.93
CA TYR A 63 8.01 -16.08 -18.43
C TYR A 63 8.78 -16.21 -19.74
N ARG A 64 9.74 -17.14 -19.81
CA ARG A 64 10.53 -17.40 -21.02
C ARG A 64 9.64 -17.77 -22.20
N ILE A 65 8.71 -18.71 -22.02
CA ILE A 65 7.78 -19.15 -23.06
C ILE A 65 6.90 -17.98 -23.53
N LYS A 66 6.35 -17.19 -22.59
CA LYS A 66 5.52 -16.04 -22.95
C LYS A 66 6.27 -14.97 -23.74
N VAL A 67 7.51 -14.69 -23.34
CA VAL A 67 8.37 -13.75 -24.06
C VAL A 67 8.62 -14.30 -25.46
N GLN A 68 9.08 -15.54 -25.58
CA GLN A 68 9.35 -16.18 -26.86
C GLN A 68 8.14 -16.16 -27.80
N ASN A 69 6.96 -16.58 -27.33
CA ASN A 69 5.74 -16.57 -28.13
C ASN A 69 5.37 -15.16 -28.64
N ARG A 70 5.60 -14.12 -27.83
CA ARG A 70 5.35 -12.73 -28.24
C ARG A 70 6.37 -12.24 -29.26
N PHE A 71 7.63 -12.64 -29.11
CA PHE A 71 8.68 -12.32 -30.08
C PHE A 71 8.49 -13.05 -31.40
N GLU A 72 8.05 -14.30 -31.40
CA GLU A 72 7.74 -15.04 -32.63
C GLU A 72 6.52 -14.45 -33.37
N ALA A 73 5.57 -13.86 -32.64
CA ALA A 73 4.43 -13.16 -33.21
C ALA A 73 4.74 -11.73 -33.69
N LEU A 74 5.95 -11.21 -33.43
CA LEU A 74 6.36 -9.89 -33.92
C LEU A 74 6.77 -9.98 -35.39
N GLY A 75 6.12 -9.17 -36.23
CA GLY A 75 6.51 -9.03 -37.64
C GLY A 75 7.79 -8.20 -37.79
N GLU A 76 8.52 -8.45 -38.88
CA GLU A 76 9.69 -7.63 -39.23
C GLU A 76 9.26 -6.18 -39.50
N THR A 77 9.74 -5.26 -38.66
CA THR A 77 9.48 -3.83 -38.80
C THR A 77 10.74 -3.11 -39.25
N THR A 78 10.67 -2.36 -40.36
CA THR A 78 11.81 -1.63 -40.95
C THR A 78 12.22 -0.36 -40.18
N LYS A 79 11.38 0.11 -39.25
CA LYS A 79 11.65 1.29 -38.42
C LYS A 79 12.23 0.86 -37.07
N THR A 80 13.48 1.26 -36.81
CA THR A 80 14.24 0.93 -35.59
C THR A 80 13.51 1.33 -34.30
N GLU A 81 12.93 2.53 -34.24
CA GLU A 81 12.17 3.00 -33.06
C GLU A 81 10.91 2.18 -32.79
N ALA A 82 10.20 1.78 -33.86
CA ALA A 82 9.01 0.95 -33.72
C ALA A 82 9.37 -0.46 -33.25
N LEU A 83 10.46 -1.01 -33.76
CA LEU A 83 10.99 -2.31 -33.31
C LEU A 83 11.40 -2.27 -31.83
N TRP A 84 12.06 -1.21 -31.39
CA TRP A 84 12.44 -1.03 -30.00
C TRP A 84 11.23 -0.97 -29.07
N GLU A 85 10.22 -0.18 -29.41
CA GLU A 85 9.02 -0.05 -28.56
C GLU A 85 8.22 -1.36 -28.51
N GLN A 86 8.16 -2.10 -29.62
CA GLN A 86 7.57 -3.44 -29.68
C GLN A 86 8.33 -4.46 -28.81
N MET A 87 9.66 -4.45 -28.86
CA MET A 87 10.52 -5.31 -28.04
C MET A 87 10.28 -5.04 -26.55
N LYS A 88 10.36 -3.77 -26.16
CA LYS A 88 10.13 -3.32 -24.78
C LYS A 88 8.73 -3.67 -24.29
N SER A 89 7.71 -3.43 -25.12
CA SER A 89 6.33 -3.77 -24.81
C SER A 89 6.14 -5.28 -24.59
N SER A 90 6.75 -6.12 -25.43
CA SER A 90 6.67 -7.58 -25.32
C SER A 90 7.28 -8.10 -24.02
N ILE A 91 8.44 -7.56 -23.63
CA ILE A 91 9.11 -7.88 -22.36
C ILE A 91 8.23 -7.47 -21.18
N LEU A 92 7.79 -6.21 -21.16
CA LEU A 92 7.00 -5.66 -20.04
C LEU A 92 5.63 -6.33 -19.91
N ALA A 93 4.91 -6.55 -21.01
CA ALA A 93 3.61 -7.20 -21.01
C ALA A 93 3.71 -8.66 -20.50
N SER A 94 4.74 -9.40 -20.93
CA SER A 94 4.99 -10.75 -20.44
C SER A 94 5.29 -10.76 -18.94
N ALA A 95 6.06 -9.78 -18.47
CA ALA A 95 6.38 -9.66 -17.05
C ALA A 95 5.12 -9.38 -16.22
N VAL A 96 4.26 -8.49 -16.69
CA VAL A 96 2.99 -8.13 -16.01
C VAL A 96 2.02 -9.30 -15.92
N GLU A 97 2.00 -10.18 -16.91
CA GLU A 97 1.09 -11.34 -16.93
C GLU A 97 1.58 -12.52 -16.10
N VAL A 98 2.90 -12.73 -16.04
CA VAL A 98 3.47 -13.91 -15.37
C VAL A 98 3.85 -13.60 -13.92
N LEU A 99 4.33 -12.39 -13.63
CA LEU A 99 4.79 -12.06 -12.29
C LEU A 99 3.65 -11.57 -11.40
N PRO A 100 3.59 -12.06 -10.15
CA PRO A 100 2.68 -11.52 -9.17
C PRO A 100 3.05 -10.06 -8.84
N LYS A 101 2.00 -9.28 -8.61
CA LYS A 101 2.12 -7.87 -8.20
C LYS A 101 2.45 -7.82 -6.72
N ILE A 102 3.41 -6.97 -6.36
CA ILE A 102 3.70 -6.65 -4.95
C ILE A 102 2.45 -6.03 -4.35
N GLN A 103 1.82 -6.76 -3.44
CA GLN A 103 0.77 -6.20 -2.60
C GLN A 103 1.42 -5.21 -1.64
N MET A 104 1.05 -3.94 -1.75
CA MET A 104 1.39 -2.98 -0.71
C MET A 104 0.50 -3.28 0.49
N ASN A 105 1.05 -3.97 1.48
CA ASN A 105 0.35 -4.16 2.76
C ASN A 105 0.04 -2.79 3.34
N LYS A 106 -1.26 -2.48 3.44
CA LYS A 106 -1.75 -1.22 4.03
C LYS A 106 -1.42 -1.13 5.51
N LYS A 107 -1.23 -2.28 6.17
CA LYS A 107 -0.84 -2.39 7.58
C LYS A 107 0.67 -2.45 7.69
N LYS A 108 1.21 -1.75 8.69
CA LYS A 108 2.64 -1.81 9.02
C LYS A 108 2.96 -3.21 9.57
N LYS A 109 4.06 -3.81 9.11
CA LYS A 109 4.43 -5.20 9.46
C LYS A 109 4.65 -5.43 10.96
N TRP A 110 5.05 -4.39 11.68
CA TRP A 110 5.31 -4.41 13.12
C TRP A 110 4.06 -4.19 13.99
N MET A 111 2.89 -3.93 13.40
CA MET A 111 1.67 -3.67 14.16
C MET A 111 1.12 -4.97 14.74
N THR A 112 1.00 -5.04 16.07
CA THR A 112 0.48 -6.21 16.79
C THR A 112 -0.99 -6.03 17.17
N ASP A 113 -1.71 -7.13 17.37
CA ASP A 113 -3.12 -7.10 17.79
C ASP A 113 -3.30 -6.46 19.18
N GLU A 114 -2.30 -6.55 20.05
CA GLU A 114 -2.28 -5.88 21.35
C GLU A 114 -2.31 -4.35 21.21
N ILE A 115 -1.51 -3.79 20.29
CA ILE A 115 -1.52 -2.35 20.01
C ILE A 115 -2.89 -1.94 19.45
N LEU A 116 -3.49 -2.77 18.59
CA LEU A 116 -4.82 -2.50 18.04
C LEU A 116 -5.90 -2.52 19.13
N LEU A 117 -5.79 -3.43 20.10
CA LEU A 117 -6.69 -3.49 21.26
C LEU A 117 -6.53 -2.26 22.16
N LEU A 118 -5.30 -1.81 22.41
CA LEU A 118 -5.06 -0.58 23.18
C LEU A 118 -5.61 0.66 22.46
N MET A 119 -5.49 0.74 21.13
CA MET A 119 -6.11 1.81 20.34
C MET A 119 -7.64 1.80 20.49
N GLU A 120 -8.25 0.61 20.51
CA GLU A 120 -9.68 0.45 20.76
C GLU A 120 -10.07 0.92 22.18
N GLN A 121 -9.27 0.55 23.19
CA GLN A 121 -9.49 1.01 24.57
C GLN A 121 -9.34 2.53 24.70
N ARG A 122 -8.32 3.13 24.06
CA ARG A 122 -8.14 4.58 24.00
C ARG A 122 -9.38 5.27 23.41
N ARG A 123 -9.96 4.70 22.35
CA ARG A 123 -11.19 5.20 21.71
C ARG A 123 -12.38 5.23 22.68
N LEU A 124 -12.56 4.18 23.48
CA LEU A 124 -13.64 4.10 24.46
C LEU A 124 -13.45 5.08 25.65
N LYS A 125 -12.21 5.40 25.99
CA LYS A 125 -11.86 6.25 27.15
C LYS A 125 -11.72 7.74 26.83
N LYS A 126 -12.25 8.21 25.68
CA LYS A 126 -12.19 9.63 25.26
C LYS A 126 -12.76 10.61 26.30
N SER A 127 -13.75 10.19 27.10
CA SER A 127 -14.36 11.03 28.13
C SER A 127 -13.47 11.25 29.36
N ASN A 128 -12.42 10.44 29.56
CA ASN A 128 -11.51 10.56 30.71
C ASN A 128 -10.11 10.98 30.23
N PRO A 129 -9.74 12.27 30.35
CA PRO A 129 -8.46 12.77 29.84
C PRO A 129 -7.22 12.11 30.45
N LEU A 130 -7.28 11.67 31.71
CA LEU A 130 -6.14 11.05 32.40
C LEU A 130 -5.90 9.64 31.87
N GLU A 131 -6.95 8.81 31.79
CA GLU A 131 -6.88 7.47 31.22
C GLU A 131 -6.50 7.53 29.73
N TYR A 132 -7.08 8.45 28.97
CA TYR A 132 -6.75 8.65 27.55
C TYR A 132 -5.26 8.90 27.35
N LYS A 133 -4.67 9.83 28.12
CA LYS A 133 -3.24 10.16 28.04
C LYS A 133 -2.36 8.99 28.49
N SER A 134 -2.78 8.25 29.51
CA SER A 134 -2.05 7.07 29.98
C SER A 134 -1.98 5.98 28.91
N ILE A 135 -3.12 5.63 28.32
CA ILE A 135 -3.21 4.62 27.25
C ILE A 135 -2.47 5.11 26.00
N ASP A 136 -2.56 6.41 25.67
CA ASP A 136 -1.81 6.98 24.54
C ASP A 136 -0.29 6.86 24.73
N LYS A 137 0.21 7.08 25.95
CA LYS A 137 1.63 6.88 26.29
C LYS A 137 2.02 5.41 26.14
N GLU A 138 1.18 4.48 26.61
CA GLU A 138 1.42 3.05 26.50
C GLU A 138 1.46 2.60 25.02
N ILE A 139 0.50 3.03 24.20
CA ILE A 139 0.47 2.76 22.76
C ILE A 139 1.76 3.23 22.09
N ARG A 140 2.24 4.43 22.41
CA ARG A 140 3.49 4.97 21.85
C ARG A 140 4.69 4.11 22.24
N SER A 141 4.78 3.66 23.49
CA SER A 141 5.85 2.76 23.96
C SER A 141 5.82 1.44 23.19
N LYS A 142 4.67 0.76 23.19
CA LYS A 142 4.51 -0.52 22.50
C LYS A 142 4.73 -0.43 20.99
N CYS A 143 4.31 0.67 20.36
CA CYS A 143 4.62 0.92 18.95
C CYS A 143 6.12 1.08 18.71
N SER A 144 6.84 1.76 19.61
CA SER A 144 8.30 1.91 19.52
C SER A 144 8.99 0.56 19.66
N GLU A 145 8.65 -0.18 20.72
CA GLU A 145 9.20 -1.50 21.01
C GLU A 145 8.92 -2.51 19.89
N ALA A 146 7.68 -2.60 19.41
CA ALA A 146 7.31 -3.51 18.32
C ALA A 146 8.03 -3.15 17.02
N LYS A 147 8.20 -1.86 16.73
CA LYS A 147 8.94 -1.40 15.56
C LYS A 147 10.44 -1.71 15.67
N GLU A 148 11.04 -1.49 16.84
CA GLU A 148 12.45 -1.81 17.10
C GLU A 148 12.71 -3.30 17.01
N LYS A 149 11.88 -4.12 17.67
CA LYS A 149 11.95 -5.59 17.58
C LYS A 149 11.88 -6.06 16.14
N TRP A 150 10.92 -5.55 15.37
CA TRP A 150 10.79 -5.90 13.96
C TRP A 150 12.03 -5.50 13.16
N LEU A 151 12.60 -4.30 13.39
CA LEU A 151 13.83 -3.87 12.72
C LEU A 151 15.01 -4.80 13.06
N ASN A 152 15.18 -5.17 14.32
CA ASN A 152 16.24 -6.07 14.76
C ASN A 152 16.09 -7.47 14.13
N GLU A 153 14.86 -8.00 14.04
CA GLU A 153 14.59 -9.26 13.34
C GLU A 153 14.93 -9.17 11.84
N GLN A 154 14.64 -8.04 11.18
CA GLN A 154 15.05 -7.85 9.79
C GLN A 154 16.57 -7.77 9.63
N CYS A 155 17.29 -7.11 10.55
CA CYS A 155 18.75 -7.06 10.53
C CYS A 155 19.34 -8.47 10.67
N LEU A 156 18.85 -9.26 11.62
CA LEU A 156 19.31 -10.63 11.84
C LEU A 156 19.07 -11.54 10.61
N ASP A 157 17.89 -11.43 9.97
CA ASP A 157 17.58 -12.17 8.75
C ASP A 157 18.54 -11.80 7.60
N ILE A 158 18.94 -10.53 7.48
CA ILE A 158 19.93 -10.08 6.51
C ILE A 158 21.31 -10.65 6.83
N GLU A 159 21.75 -10.58 8.09
CA GLU A 159 23.05 -11.13 8.53
C GLU A 159 23.15 -12.63 8.25
N ASN A 160 22.10 -13.39 8.54
CA ASN A 160 22.04 -14.82 8.25
C ASN A 160 22.11 -15.13 6.75
N LYS A 161 21.45 -14.32 5.92
CA LYS A 161 21.53 -14.48 4.46
C LYS A 161 22.89 -14.11 3.89
N LEU A 162 23.62 -13.21 4.54
CA LEU A 162 24.99 -12.86 4.16
C LEU A 162 25.97 -13.95 4.58
N SER A 163 25.84 -14.51 5.78
CA SER A 163 26.75 -15.54 6.29
C SER A 163 26.63 -16.89 5.57
N VAL A 164 25.45 -17.24 5.05
CA VAL A 164 25.22 -18.46 4.26
C VAL A 164 25.78 -18.35 2.83
N ASN A 165 26.05 -17.13 2.34
CA ASN A 165 26.60 -16.88 1.00
C ASN A 165 28.14 -16.71 0.99
N THR A 166 28.80 -16.85 2.14
CA THR A 166 30.26 -16.93 2.31
C THR A 166 30.69 -18.35 2.65
#